data_AF-A0A834JXR0-F1
#
_entry.id   AF-A0A834JXR0-F1
#
_cell.length_a   1.000
_cell.length_b   1.000
_cell.length_c   1.000
_cell.angle_alpha   90.00
_cell.angle_beta   90.00
_cell.angle_gamma   90.00
#
_symmetry.space_group_name_H-M   'P 1'
#
loop_
_entity.id
_entity.type
_entity.pdbx_description
1 polymer ?
#
loop_
_entity_poly.entity_id
_entity_poly.type
_entity_poly.pdbx_seq_one_letter_code
_entity_poly.pdbx_strand_id
1 'polypeptide(L)'
;MICSRCINYVQATELDLKRYNIQGIIHRLDCKKCNQFVAIKVNDDILDLDNSFNDKYENNWSEMKTNQERIIYYILCQIIYVEFDTPKPEKLETPYDYADKFDIVLIRWENGKPIGFYTIKPKGTEVYSTKEKYTMPVLDTAYIRSAYRNKGFGSEILLDIIKRFPDEDIGFSKPISNDMLKVLKNFLRTYKEYRLRFWEIADWDIYGSQKLIWFGVKDKFL
;
A
#
# COMPACT_ATOMS: atom_id res chain seq x y z
N MET A 1 -2.33 -13.84 -25.33
CA MET A 1 -1.17 -13.29 -24.60
C MET A 1 -0.15 -14.40 -24.37
N ILE A 2 1.14 -14.08 -24.42
CA ILE A 2 2.26 -15.00 -24.13
C ILE A 2 3.02 -14.41 -22.94
N CYS A 3 3.47 -15.27 -22.02
CA CYS A 3 4.31 -14.82 -20.92
C CYS A 3 5.73 -14.51 -21.41
N SER A 4 6.20 -13.30 -21.12
CA SER A 4 7.51 -12.78 -21.53
C SER A 4 8.70 -13.56 -20.95
N ARG A 5 8.53 -14.24 -19.80
CA ARG A 5 9.59 -15.02 -19.15
C ARG A 5 9.80 -16.39 -19.78
N CYS A 6 8.71 -17.08 -20.09
CA CYS A 6 8.69 -18.49 -20.46
C CYS A 6 8.39 -18.72 -21.95
N ILE A 7 8.00 -17.66 -22.68
CA ILE A 7 7.49 -17.67 -24.07
C ILE A 7 6.42 -18.76 -24.24
N ASN A 8 5.49 -18.83 -23.30
CA ASN A 8 4.42 -19.83 -23.27
C ASN A 8 3.04 -19.20 -23.09
N TYR A 9 2.00 -19.97 -23.39
CA TYR A 9 0.62 -19.53 -23.27
C TYR A 9 0.23 -19.28 -21.81
N VAL A 10 -0.66 -18.32 -21.62
CA VAL A 10 -1.30 -18.06 -20.33
C VAL A 10 -2.58 -18.87 -20.19
N GLN A 11 -2.93 -19.22 -18.96
CA GLN A 11 -4.25 -19.72 -18.59
C GLN A 11 -5.02 -18.63 -17.86
N ALA A 12 -6.35 -18.67 -17.99
CA ALA A 12 -7.24 -17.72 -17.34
C ALA A 12 -8.00 -18.40 -16.20
N THR A 13 -8.05 -17.75 -15.04
CA THR A 13 -8.85 -18.16 -13.89
C THR A 13 -9.75 -17.01 -13.48
N GLU A 14 -11.06 -17.23 -13.46
CA GLU A 14 -12.02 -16.20 -13.05
C GLU A 14 -11.84 -15.83 -11.57
N LEU A 15 -11.92 -14.53 -11.26
CA LEU A 15 -11.83 -13.98 -9.91
C LEU A 15 -13.16 -13.30 -9.55
N ASP A 16 -13.77 -13.70 -8.43
CA ASP A 16 -14.89 -12.95 -7.85
C ASP A 16 -14.36 -11.83 -6.94
N LEU A 17 -14.34 -10.61 -7.49
CA LEU A 17 -13.86 -9.41 -6.80
C LEU A 17 -15.00 -8.48 -6.35
N LYS A 18 -16.26 -8.93 -6.37
CA LYS A 18 -17.42 -8.10 -5.97
C LYS A 18 -17.30 -7.58 -4.54
N ARG A 19 -16.72 -8.39 -3.63
CA ARG A 19 -16.48 -7.99 -2.23
C ARG A 19 -15.58 -6.76 -2.08
N TYR A 20 -14.75 -6.46 -3.08
CA TYR A 20 -13.87 -5.29 -3.10
C TYR A 20 -14.47 -4.10 -3.85
N ASN A 21 -15.77 -4.19 -4.21
CA ASN A 21 -16.46 -3.23 -5.06
C ASN A 21 -15.73 -3.03 -6.41
N ILE A 22 -15.21 -4.12 -6.96
CA ILE A 22 -14.61 -4.20 -8.29
C ILE A 22 -15.66 -4.78 -9.25
N GLN A 23 -15.86 -4.09 -10.36
CA GLN A 23 -16.84 -4.41 -11.39
C GLN A 23 -16.18 -5.03 -12.63
N GLY A 24 -16.94 -5.85 -13.35
CA GLY A 24 -16.51 -6.51 -14.59
C GLY A 24 -16.27 -8.01 -14.40
N ILE A 25 -16.08 -8.71 -15.52
CA ILE A 25 -15.68 -10.12 -15.53
C ILE A 25 -14.17 -10.17 -15.47
N ILE A 26 -13.62 -10.57 -14.32
CA ILE A 26 -12.19 -10.48 -14.04
C ILE A 26 -11.57 -11.87 -14.15
N HIS A 27 -10.51 -12.00 -14.94
CA HIS A 27 -9.70 -13.21 -14.99
C HIS A 27 -8.25 -12.91 -14.66
N ARG A 28 -7.68 -13.71 -13.76
CA ARG A 28 -6.25 -13.80 -13.54
C ARG A 28 -5.59 -14.57 -14.67
N LEU A 29 -4.51 -14.03 -15.22
CA LEU A 29 -3.71 -14.68 -16.25
C LEU A 29 -2.36 -15.14 -15.68
N ASP A 30 -2.12 -16.44 -15.67
CA ASP A 30 -0.86 -17.05 -15.21
C ASP A 30 -0.17 -17.83 -16.35
N CYS A 31 1.18 -17.84 -16.44
CA CYS A 31 1.90 -18.67 -17.43
C CYS A 31 1.66 -20.16 -17.14
N LYS A 32 1.21 -20.95 -18.14
CA LYS A 32 0.99 -22.41 -18.00
C LYS A 32 2.25 -23.21 -17.64
N LYS A 33 3.44 -22.65 -17.90
CA LYS A 33 4.73 -23.32 -17.70
C LYS A 33 5.37 -23.00 -16.35
N CYS A 34 5.43 -21.72 -15.96
CA CYS A 34 6.08 -21.29 -14.72
C CYS A 34 5.09 -20.92 -13.60
N ASN A 35 3.78 -20.98 -13.87
CA ASN A 35 2.70 -20.64 -12.92
C ASN A 35 2.82 -19.25 -12.30
N GLN A 36 3.52 -18.33 -12.96
CA GLN A 36 3.68 -16.96 -12.51
C GLN A 36 2.55 -16.10 -13.05
N PHE A 37 2.07 -15.19 -12.21
CA PHE A 37 1.17 -14.11 -12.62
C PHE A 37 1.76 -13.30 -13.76
N VAL A 38 0.91 -12.97 -14.74
CA VAL A 38 1.28 -12.15 -15.91
C VAL A 38 0.46 -10.88 -15.96
N ALA A 39 -0.87 -10.99 -15.91
CA ALA A 39 -1.78 -9.85 -16.08
C ALA A 39 -3.19 -10.19 -15.56
N ILE A 40 -4.05 -9.18 -15.52
CA ILE A 40 -5.50 -9.37 -15.35
C ILE A 40 -6.19 -9.11 -16.69
N LYS A 41 -7.15 -9.97 -17.07
CA LYS A 41 -8.13 -9.67 -18.12
C LYS A 41 -9.40 -9.11 -17.48
N VAL A 42 -9.85 -7.95 -17.94
CA VAL A 42 -11.08 -7.29 -17.50
C VAL A 42 -12.03 -7.25 -18.69
N ASN A 43 -13.09 -8.05 -18.65
CA ASN A 43 -13.94 -8.30 -19.82
C ASN A 43 -13.09 -8.79 -21.01
N ASP A 44 -12.84 -7.93 -22.00
CA ASP A 44 -11.99 -8.20 -23.16
C ASP A 44 -10.64 -7.48 -23.17
N ASP A 45 -10.43 -6.55 -22.23
CA ASP A 45 -9.20 -5.78 -22.14
C ASP A 45 -8.18 -6.45 -21.22
N ILE A 46 -6.90 -6.24 -21.55
CA ILE A 46 -5.76 -6.74 -20.77
C ILE A 46 -5.19 -5.60 -19.94
N LEU A 47 -5.02 -5.85 -18.65
CA LEU A 47 -4.38 -4.96 -17.70
C LEU A 47 -3.09 -5.62 -17.17
N ASP A 48 -1.97 -5.09 -17.62
CA ASP A 48 -0.61 -5.49 -17.24
C ASP A 48 0.06 -4.30 -16.55
N LEU A 49 0.53 -4.48 -15.31
CA LEU A 49 1.13 -3.40 -14.52
C LEU A 49 2.53 -2.98 -14.98
N ASP A 50 3.19 -3.79 -15.81
CA ASP A 50 4.50 -3.45 -16.37
C ASP A 50 4.38 -2.67 -17.69
N ASN A 51 3.20 -2.63 -18.29
CA ASN A 51 2.86 -1.72 -19.38
C ASN A 51 2.63 -0.30 -18.83
N SER A 52 2.93 0.71 -19.66
CA SER A 52 2.69 2.10 -19.30
C SER A 52 1.23 2.49 -19.58
N PHE A 53 0.59 3.11 -18.59
CA PHE A 53 -0.75 3.72 -18.69
C PHE A 53 -0.67 5.20 -19.12
N ASN A 54 0.31 5.56 -19.98
CA ASN A 54 0.63 6.94 -20.38
C ASN A 54 -0.60 7.77 -20.79
N ASP A 55 -0.48 9.09 -20.62
CA ASP A 55 -1.47 10.17 -20.79
C ASP A 55 -2.49 10.36 -19.66
N LYS A 56 -2.61 9.42 -18.72
CA LYS A 56 -3.62 9.48 -17.65
C LYS A 56 -3.11 9.81 -16.25
N TYR A 57 -1.83 9.52 -15.95
CA TYR A 57 -1.29 9.62 -14.59
C TYR A 57 0.06 10.34 -14.55
N GLU A 58 0.16 11.34 -13.68
CA GLU A 58 1.40 12.08 -13.40
C GLU A 58 2.31 11.31 -12.43
N ASN A 59 3.60 11.67 -12.36
CA ASN A 59 4.57 11.04 -11.45
C ASN A 59 4.37 11.48 -9.99
N ASN A 60 3.24 11.11 -9.38
CA ASN A 60 2.85 11.53 -8.04
C ASN A 60 2.00 10.45 -7.32
N TRP A 61 1.64 10.76 -6.07
CA TRP A 61 0.62 10.03 -5.32
C TRP A 61 -0.77 10.51 -5.76
N SER A 62 -1.61 9.58 -6.19
CA SER A 62 -2.98 9.86 -6.61
C SER A 62 -3.97 9.01 -5.84
N GLU A 63 -5.05 9.61 -5.36
CA GLU A 63 -6.14 8.89 -4.70
C GLU A 63 -6.93 8.02 -5.69
N MET A 64 -7.18 6.77 -5.31
CA MET A 64 -7.92 5.79 -6.10
C MET A 64 -9.41 6.18 -6.21
N LYS A 65 -9.91 6.31 -7.45
CA LYS A 65 -11.29 6.76 -7.74
C LYS A 65 -12.04 5.81 -8.67
N THR A 66 -11.36 5.22 -9.64
CA THR A 66 -11.97 4.46 -10.74
C THR A 66 -11.96 2.96 -10.48
N ASN A 67 -12.81 2.22 -11.19
CA ASN A 67 -12.80 0.76 -11.15
C ASN A 67 -11.45 0.16 -11.59
N GLN A 68 -10.82 0.75 -12.61
CA GLN A 68 -9.50 0.34 -13.07
C GLN A 68 -8.43 0.50 -11.98
N GLU A 69 -8.46 1.61 -11.23
CA GLU A 69 -7.51 1.83 -10.13
C GLU A 69 -7.75 0.87 -8.96
N ARG A 70 -9.01 0.48 -8.69
CA ARG A 70 -9.32 -0.58 -7.71
C ARG A 70 -8.72 -1.92 -8.13
N ILE A 71 -8.80 -2.26 -9.41
CA ILE A 71 -8.15 -3.46 -9.96
C ILE A 71 -6.63 -3.36 -9.83
N ILE A 72 -6.03 -2.21 -10.14
CA ILE A 72 -4.59 -1.97 -10.00
C ILE A 72 -4.15 -2.12 -8.54
N TYR A 73 -4.88 -1.51 -7.60
CA TYR A 73 -4.62 -1.63 -6.18
C TYR A 73 -4.74 -3.09 -5.72
N TYR A 74 -5.79 -3.81 -6.14
CA TYR A 74 -5.95 -5.24 -5.86
C TYR A 74 -4.74 -6.04 -6.35
N ILE A 75 -4.28 -5.81 -7.58
CA ILE A 75 -3.10 -6.51 -8.12
C ILE A 75 -1.85 -6.17 -7.28
N LEU A 76 -1.61 -4.90 -6.96
CA LEU A 76 -0.46 -4.51 -6.14
C LEU A 76 -0.49 -5.17 -4.75
N CYS A 77 -1.64 -5.11 -4.08
CA CYS A 77 -1.81 -5.51 -2.68
C CYS A 77 -1.93 -7.03 -2.51
N GLN A 78 -2.77 -7.68 -3.32
CA GLN A 78 -3.16 -9.08 -3.13
C GLN A 78 -2.38 -10.07 -4.02
N ILE A 79 -1.67 -9.57 -5.05
CA ILE A 79 -0.91 -10.42 -5.97
C ILE A 79 0.58 -10.06 -5.92
N ILE A 80 0.97 -8.84 -6.31
CA ILE A 80 2.38 -8.47 -6.45
C ILE A 80 3.10 -8.49 -5.11
N TYR A 81 2.52 -7.86 -4.09
CA TYR A 81 3.10 -7.86 -2.74
C TYR A 81 3.23 -9.28 -2.17
N VAL A 82 2.23 -10.13 -2.37
CA VAL A 82 2.22 -11.50 -1.83
C VAL A 82 3.19 -12.43 -2.57
N GLU A 83 3.23 -12.37 -3.90
CA GLU A 83 3.92 -13.38 -4.72
C GLU A 83 5.31 -12.97 -5.20
N PHE A 84 5.57 -11.67 -5.37
CA PHE A 84 6.84 -11.16 -5.91
C PHE A 84 7.67 -10.43 -4.86
N ASP A 85 7.00 -9.78 -3.92
CA ASP A 85 7.62 -9.03 -2.82
C ASP A 85 7.25 -9.62 -1.46
N THR A 86 7.12 -10.96 -1.41
CA THR A 86 6.51 -11.72 -0.30
C THR A 86 6.87 -11.16 1.08
N PRO A 87 5.87 -10.82 1.91
CA PRO A 87 6.07 -10.24 3.24
C PRO A 87 6.94 -11.15 4.11
N LYS A 88 7.87 -10.53 4.83
CA LYS A 88 8.81 -11.21 5.73
C LYS A 88 8.45 -10.96 7.20
N PRO A 89 7.94 -11.97 7.94
CA PRO A 89 7.62 -11.82 9.36
C PRO A 89 8.80 -11.36 10.21
N GLU A 90 10.02 -11.79 9.89
CA GLU A 90 11.25 -11.36 10.57
C GLU A 90 11.57 -9.86 10.38
N LYS A 91 10.93 -9.22 9.39
CA LYS A 91 10.99 -7.77 9.15
C LYS A 91 9.75 -7.03 9.64
N LEU A 92 8.87 -7.71 10.38
CA LEU A 92 7.57 -7.18 10.81
C LEU A 92 6.68 -6.80 9.62
N GLU A 93 6.79 -7.55 8.53
CA GLU A 93 5.91 -7.43 7.37
C GLU A 93 4.87 -8.56 7.42
N THR A 94 3.62 -8.23 7.11
CA THR A 94 2.51 -9.19 7.00
C THR A 94 1.82 -9.01 5.65
N PRO A 95 1.12 -10.04 5.15
CA PRO A 95 0.14 -9.84 4.10
C PRO A 95 -0.86 -8.76 4.54
N TYR A 96 -1.22 -7.88 3.61
CA TYR A 96 -2.21 -6.86 3.85
C TYR A 96 -3.59 -7.37 3.47
N ASP A 97 -4.59 -7.05 4.27
CA ASP A 97 -5.97 -7.11 3.82
C ASP A 97 -6.25 -6.02 2.80
N TYR A 98 -7.31 -6.19 2.02
CA TYR A 98 -7.76 -5.14 1.13
C TYR A 98 -8.38 -4.00 1.95
N ALA A 99 -8.19 -2.76 1.49
CA ALA A 99 -8.65 -1.57 2.21
C ALA A 99 -10.17 -1.58 2.43
N ASP A 100 -10.60 -1.10 3.59
CA ASP A 100 -12.02 -1.00 3.92
C ASP A 100 -12.71 0.07 3.04
N LYS A 101 -14.05 0.04 3.01
CA LYS A 101 -14.86 0.93 2.16
C LYS A 101 -14.57 2.43 2.36
N PHE A 102 -14.21 2.83 3.58
CA PHE A 102 -13.98 4.22 3.97
C PHE A 102 -12.50 4.60 4.05
N ASP A 103 -11.60 3.65 3.79
CA ASP A 103 -10.18 3.91 3.77
C ASP A 103 -9.81 4.73 2.53
N ILE A 104 -8.90 5.68 2.71
CA ILE A 104 -8.31 6.43 1.60
C ILE A 104 -7.17 5.58 1.07
N VAL A 105 -7.18 5.30 -0.24
CA VAL A 105 -6.11 4.55 -0.91
C VAL A 105 -5.42 5.47 -1.90
N LEU A 106 -4.10 5.61 -1.77
CA LEU A 106 -3.29 6.34 -2.74
C LEU A 106 -2.37 5.37 -3.48
N ILE A 107 -2.32 5.51 -4.80
CA ILE A 107 -1.40 4.78 -5.67
C ILE A 107 -0.27 5.73 -6.09
N ARG A 108 0.97 5.25 -6.05
CA ARG A 108 2.13 5.97 -6.61
C ARG A 108 2.33 5.57 -8.05
N TRP A 109 2.39 6.54 -8.95
CA TRP A 109 2.64 6.34 -10.37
C TRP A 109 4.03 6.84 -10.75
N GLU A 110 4.78 6.09 -11.54
CA GLU A 110 6.09 6.47 -12.04
C GLU A 110 6.17 6.11 -13.53
N ASN A 111 6.27 7.13 -14.39
CA ASN A 111 6.29 7.02 -15.85
C ASN A 111 5.11 6.20 -16.39
N GLY A 112 3.91 6.53 -15.87
CA GLY A 112 2.67 5.85 -16.20
C GLY A 112 2.54 4.44 -15.64
N LYS A 113 3.45 3.97 -14.77
CA LYS A 113 3.36 2.64 -14.13
C LYS A 113 2.98 2.77 -12.65
N PRO A 114 2.08 1.93 -12.13
CA PRO A 114 1.78 1.92 -10.70
C PRO A 114 2.89 1.15 -9.97
N ILE A 115 3.56 1.84 -9.03
CA ILE A 115 4.76 1.32 -8.35
C ILE A 115 4.55 1.01 -6.87
N GLY A 116 3.42 1.40 -6.30
CA GLY A 116 3.13 1.20 -4.90
C GLY A 116 1.83 1.85 -4.47
N PHE A 117 1.48 1.70 -3.20
CA PHE A 117 0.33 2.32 -2.59
C PHE A 117 0.58 2.61 -1.10
N TYR A 118 -0.27 3.45 -0.50
CA TYR A 118 -0.50 3.42 0.94
C TYR A 118 -1.98 3.67 1.23
N THR A 119 -2.42 3.23 2.41
CA THR A 119 -3.80 3.37 2.87
C THR A 119 -3.86 4.20 4.14
N ILE A 120 -4.96 4.93 4.30
CA ILE A 120 -5.23 5.74 5.47
C ILE A 120 -6.60 5.38 6.01
N LYS A 121 -6.68 5.06 7.31
CA LYS A 121 -7.95 5.03 8.04
C LYS A 121 -8.25 6.45 8.54
N PRO A 122 -9.34 7.09 8.08
CA PRO A 122 -9.66 8.44 8.52
C PRO A 122 -9.92 8.53 10.03
N LYS A 123 -9.62 9.68 10.61
CA LYS A 123 -10.03 10.01 11.98
C LYS A 123 -11.55 9.84 12.12
N GLY A 124 -11.97 9.21 13.22
CA GLY A 124 -13.38 8.91 13.50
C GLY A 124 -13.87 7.58 12.93
N THR A 125 -13.09 6.89 12.09
CA THR A 125 -13.41 5.53 11.62
C THR A 125 -13.41 4.56 12.80
N GLU A 126 -14.45 3.72 12.85
CA GLU A 126 -14.60 2.69 13.88
C GLU A 126 -13.63 1.53 13.64
N VAL A 127 -12.91 1.13 14.68
CA VAL A 127 -12.08 -0.07 14.70
C VAL A 127 -12.98 -1.27 14.90
N TYR A 128 -12.92 -2.21 13.95
CA TYR A 128 -13.82 -3.35 13.91
C TYR A 128 -13.80 -4.20 15.20
N SER A 129 -12.61 -4.43 15.76
CA SER A 129 -12.38 -5.29 16.93
C SER A 129 -12.84 -4.66 18.24
N THR A 130 -12.60 -3.36 18.45
CA THR A 130 -12.84 -2.69 19.74
C THR A 130 -14.09 -1.81 19.75
N LYS A 131 -14.64 -1.46 18.58
CA LYS A 131 -15.70 -0.45 18.41
C LYS A 131 -15.30 0.97 18.83
N GLU A 132 -14.02 1.18 19.12
CA GLU A 132 -13.46 2.51 19.35
C GLU A 132 -13.27 3.25 18.02
N LYS A 133 -13.03 4.56 18.08
CA LYS A 133 -12.79 5.39 16.89
C LYS A 133 -11.34 5.87 16.89
N TYR A 134 -10.71 5.85 15.72
CA TYR A 134 -9.39 6.47 15.57
C TYR A 134 -9.45 7.96 15.93
N THR A 135 -8.58 8.40 16.83
CA THR A 135 -8.52 9.79 17.29
C THR A 135 -7.70 10.69 16.36
N MET A 136 -7.04 10.10 15.36
CA MET A 136 -6.20 10.75 14.36
C MET A 136 -6.24 9.94 13.04
N PRO A 137 -5.90 10.52 11.89
CA PRO A 137 -5.69 9.74 10.66
C PRO A 137 -4.57 8.72 10.85
N VAL A 138 -4.78 7.48 10.42
CA VAL A 138 -3.81 6.38 10.61
C VAL A 138 -3.32 5.88 9.27
N LEU A 139 -2.01 5.93 9.02
CA LEU A 139 -1.38 5.19 7.94
C LEU A 139 -1.40 3.70 8.30
N ASP A 140 -2.16 2.94 7.53
CA ASP A 140 -2.50 1.57 7.86
C ASP A 140 -1.63 0.56 7.13
N THR A 141 -1.50 0.73 5.81
CA THR A 141 -0.61 -0.08 4.99
C THR A 141 0.21 0.81 4.07
N ALA A 142 1.45 0.40 3.76
CA ALA A 142 2.31 1.11 2.82
C ALA A 142 3.21 0.11 2.10
N TYR A 143 3.21 0.19 0.77
CA TYR A 143 3.93 -0.74 -0.08
C TYR A 143 4.54 -0.02 -1.29
N ILE A 144 5.80 -0.33 -1.57
CA ILE A 144 6.50 0.06 -2.80
C ILE A 144 7.09 -1.22 -3.38
N ARG A 145 6.82 -1.49 -4.66
CA ARG A 145 7.41 -2.61 -5.41
C ARG A 145 8.93 -2.60 -5.28
N SER A 146 9.53 -3.75 -5.05
CA SER A 146 10.95 -3.93 -4.72
C SER A 146 11.89 -3.27 -5.72
N ALA A 147 11.58 -3.36 -7.01
CA ALA A 147 12.30 -2.72 -8.11
C ALA A 147 12.35 -1.17 -8.04
N TYR A 148 11.51 -0.56 -7.21
CA TYR A 148 11.38 0.89 -7.03
C TYR A 148 11.78 1.36 -5.61
N ARG A 149 12.18 0.45 -4.70
CA ARG A 149 12.63 0.81 -3.36
C ARG A 149 13.97 1.55 -3.39
N ASN A 150 14.33 2.19 -2.26
CA ASN A 150 15.56 2.99 -2.09
C ASN A 150 15.64 4.26 -2.97
N LYS A 151 14.50 4.78 -3.44
CA LYS A 151 14.39 5.99 -4.27
C LYS A 151 13.71 7.18 -3.56
N GLY A 152 13.48 7.08 -2.26
CA GLY A 152 12.87 8.16 -1.46
C GLY A 152 11.35 8.08 -1.29
N PHE A 153 10.65 7.17 -1.97
CA PHE A 153 9.18 7.08 -1.93
C PHE A 153 8.59 6.86 -0.53
N GLY A 154 9.29 6.17 0.37
CA GLY A 154 8.85 6.05 1.77
C GLY A 154 8.77 7.41 2.48
N SER A 155 9.75 8.30 2.23
CA SER A 155 9.71 9.66 2.77
C SER A 155 8.68 10.54 2.06
N GLU A 156 8.40 10.29 0.77
CA GLU A 156 7.29 10.95 0.08
C GLU A 156 5.95 10.61 0.73
N ILE A 157 5.71 9.37 1.16
CA ILE A 157 4.48 9.00 1.89
C ILE A 157 4.32 9.86 3.14
N LEU A 158 5.40 10.05 3.92
CA LEU A 158 5.38 10.86 5.14
C LEU A 158 5.09 12.34 4.85
N LEU A 159 5.64 12.88 3.77
CA LEU A 159 5.37 14.26 3.35
C LEU A 159 3.95 14.43 2.81
N ASP A 160 3.44 13.47 2.03
CA ASP A 160 2.08 13.53 1.49
C ASP A 160 1.04 13.50 2.60
N ILE A 161 1.18 12.58 3.56
CA ILE A 161 0.22 12.47 4.68
C ILE A 161 0.26 13.71 5.59
N ILE A 162 1.45 14.29 5.83
CA ILE A 162 1.59 15.57 6.53
C ILE A 162 0.87 16.70 5.78
N LYS A 163 1.07 16.80 4.46
CA LYS A 163 0.44 17.82 3.62
C LYS A 163 -1.08 17.66 3.61
N ARG A 164 -1.58 16.44 3.63
CA ARG A 164 -3.01 16.11 3.63
C ARG A 164 -3.69 16.45 4.95
N PHE A 165 -2.98 16.28 6.07
CA PHE A 165 -3.47 16.59 7.40
C PHE A 165 -2.48 17.52 8.14
N PRO A 166 -2.43 18.81 7.77
CA PRO A 166 -1.42 19.74 8.28
C PRO A 166 -1.58 20.03 9.78
N ASP A 167 -2.77 19.87 10.35
CA ASP A 167 -3.07 20.21 11.75
C ASP A 167 -3.38 18.98 12.62
N GLU A 168 -3.18 17.78 12.09
CA GLU A 168 -3.41 16.52 12.82
C GLU A 168 -2.08 15.82 13.12
N ASP A 169 -2.08 15.09 14.23
CA ASP A 169 -1.14 13.99 14.44
C ASP A 169 -1.47 12.84 13.50
N ILE A 170 -0.49 11.98 13.23
CA ILE A 170 -0.62 10.87 12.30
C ILE A 170 -0.30 9.56 13.03
N GLY A 171 -1.26 8.64 13.01
CA GLY A 171 -1.09 7.29 13.53
C GLY A 171 -0.44 6.36 12.51
N PHE A 172 0.18 5.29 13.00
CA PHE A 172 0.66 4.14 12.23
C PHE A 172 0.09 2.88 12.85
N SER A 173 -0.59 2.07 12.05
CA SER A 173 -1.07 0.75 12.47
C SER A 173 0.11 -0.18 12.78
N LYS A 174 -0.14 -1.16 13.66
CA LYS A 174 0.83 -2.20 13.97
C LYS A 174 0.68 -3.44 13.10
N PRO A 175 1.77 -4.15 12.83
CA PRO A 175 3.15 -3.78 13.12
C PRO A 175 3.72 -2.76 12.11
N ILE A 176 4.64 -1.89 12.55
CA ILE A 176 5.42 -1.04 11.63
C ILE A 176 6.64 -1.83 11.16
N SER A 177 6.78 -2.01 9.84
CA SER A 177 7.89 -2.78 9.27
C SER A 177 9.26 -2.17 9.60
N ASN A 178 10.30 -2.99 9.67
CA ASN A 178 11.67 -2.54 9.94
C ASN A 178 12.14 -1.48 8.92
N ASP A 179 11.77 -1.64 7.65
CA ASP A 179 12.13 -0.69 6.59
C ASP A 179 11.38 0.64 6.75
N MET A 180 10.09 0.63 7.15
CA MET A 180 9.36 1.87 7.46
C MET A 180 9.91 2.56 8.73
N LEU A 181 10.32 1.81 9.75
CA LEU A 181 10.98 2.38 10.93
C LEU A 181 12.30 3.09 10.56
N LYS A 182 13.08 2.55 9.62
CA LYS A 182 14.28 3.22 9.09
C LYS A 182 13.93 4.52 8.36
N VAL A 183 12.87 4.51 7.54
CA VAL A 183 12.35 5.70 6.86
C VAL A 183 11.94 6.76 7.88
N LEU A 184 11.11 6.41 8.86
CA LEU A 184 10.65 7.29 9.95
C LEU A 184 11.83 7.87 10.73
N LYS A 185 12.82 7.05 11.09
CA LYS A 185 14.03 7.49 11.80
C LYS A 185 14.80 8.54 11.02
N ASN A 186 15.08 8.27 9.74
CA ASN A 186 15.83 9.19 8.89
C ASN A 186 15.04 10.48 8.64
N PHE A 187 13.75 10.37 8.37
CA PHE A 187 12.85 11.50 8.19
C PHE A 187 12.82 12.41 9.41
N LEU A 188 12.61 11.87 10.61
CA LEU A 188 12.53 12.62 11.87
C LEU A 188 13.88 13.18 12.36
N ARG A 189 15.00 12.66 11.84
CA ARG A 189 16.32 13.26 12.03
C ARG A 189 16.49 14.52 11.18
N THR A 190 16.01 14.48 9.94
CA THR A 190 16.06 15.60 8.99
C THR A 190 15.06 16.69 9.36
N TYR A 191 13.79 16.32 9.54
CA TYR A 191 12.68 17.25 9.83
C TYR A 191 12.31 17.18 11.30
N LYS A 192 13.03 17.97 12.12
CA LYS A 192 12.90 17.94 13.58
C LYS A 192 11.55 18.44 14.07
N GLU A 193 10.92 19.34 13.31
CA GLU A 193 9.59 19.89 13.52
C GLU A 193 8.50 18.81 13.56
N TYR A 194 8.73 17.66 12.91
CA TYR A 194 7.75 16.56 12.88
C TYR A 194 7.96 15.47 13.93
N ARG A 195 8.93 15.61 14.84
CA ARG A 195 9.25 14.57 15.84
C ARG A 195 8.10 14.22 16.78
N LEU A 196 7.18 15.16 17.00
CA LEU A 196 6.01 14.95 17.86
C LEU A 196 4.73 14.59 17.10
N ARG A 197 4.82 14.35 15.78
CA ARG A 197 3.64 14.18 14.90
C ARG A 197 3.22 12.75 14.63
N PHE A 198 4.11 11.79 14.85
CA PHE A 198 3.89 10.41 14.43
C PHE A 198 3.76 9.46 15.63
N TRP A 199 2.66 8.72 15.64
CA TRP A 199 2.26 7.87 16.74
C TRP A 199 2.05 6.44 16.26
N GLU A 200 2.57 5.48 17.00
CA GLU A 200 2.27 4.07 16.82
C GLU A 200 0.96 3.76 17.55
N ILE A 201 0.00 3.14 16.85
CA ILE A 201 -1.34 2.80 17.36
C ILE A 201 -1.47 1.26 17.35
N ALA A 202 -1.94 0.68 18.46
CA ALA A 202 -2.29 -0.74 18.49
C ALA A 202 -3.81 -0.93 18.42
N ASP A 203 -4.26 -1.85 17.57
CA ASP A 203 -5.67 -2.07 17.24
C ASP A 203 -6.54 -2.55 18.41
N TRP A 204 -5.94 -2.99 19.52
CA TRP A 204 -6.66 -3.50 20.69
C TRP A 204 -6.89 -2.47 21.80
N ASP A 205 -6.28 -1.29 21.72
CA ASP A 205 -6.38 -0.24 22.75
C ASP A 205 -5.92 1.10 22.17
N ILE A 206 -6.83 1.80 21.48
CA ILE A 206 -6.48 3.05 20.79
C ILE A 206 -6.07 4.11 21.80
N TYR A 207 -6.60 4.10 23.03
CA TYR A 207 -6.37 5.16 24.01
C TYR A 207 -5.15 4.91 24.92
N GLY A 208 -4.90 3.67 25.34
CA GLY A 208 -3.83 3.32 26.30
C GLY A 208 -2.52 2.88 25.65
N SER A 209 -2.48 2.62 24.33
CA SER A 209 -1.30 2.06 23.66
C SER A 209 -0.57 3.00 22.70
N GLN A 210 -0.99 4.27 22.59
CA GLN A 210 -0.37 5.24 21.69
C GLN A 210 1.07 5.54 22.13
N LYS A 211 2.03 5.36 21.23
CA LYS A 211 3.44 5.64 21.50
C LYS A 211 4.02 6.56 20.46
N LEU A 212 4.60 7.67 20.89
CA LEU A 212 5.29 8.56 19.98
C LEU A 212 6.48 7.83 19.33
N ILE A 213 6.46 7.73 18.00
CA ILE A 213 7.42 6.94 17.22
C ILE A 213 8.85 7.46 17.42
N TRP A 214 9.03 8.78 17.54
CA TRP A 214 10.36 9.38 17.72
C TRP A 214 11.12 8.77 18.89
N PHE A 215 10.48 8.58 20.05
CA PHE A 215 11.12 7.97 21.21
C PHE A 215 11.50 6.50 20.97
N GLY A 216 10.75 5.80 20.12
CA GLY A 216 11.03 4.42 19.73
C GLY A 216 12.18 4.26 18.73
N VAL A 217 12.53 5.30 17.95
CA VAL A 217 13.53 5.19 16.86
C VAL A 217 14.79 6.05 17.07
N LYS A 218 14.77 7.02 17.98
CA LYS A 218 15.89 7.97 18.19
C LYS A 218 17.22 7.30 18.57
N ASP A 219 17.16 6.25 19.40
CA ASP A 219 18.34 5.62 20.01
C ASP A 219 18.62 4.21 19.46
N LYS A 220 17.72 3.68 18.61
CA LYS A 220 17.93 2.36 18.00
C LYS A 220 18.98 2.45 16.90
N PHE A 221 20.04 1.64 16.97
CA PHE A 221 20.85 1.30 15.80
C PHE A 221 20.03 0.28 14.99
N LEU A 222 19.32 0.75 13.96
CA LEU A 222 18.53 -0.06 13.01
C LEU A 222 19.31 -0.21 11.70
#